data_AF-A0A538LI44-F1
#
_entry.id   AF-A0A538LI44-F1
#
_cell.length_a   1.000
_cell.length_b   1.000
_cell.length_c   1.000
_cell.angle_alpha   90.00
_cell.angle_beta   90.00
_cell.angle_gamma   90.00
#
_symmetry.space_group_name_H-M   'P 1'
#
loop_
_entity.id
_entity.type
_entity.pdbx_description
1 polymer ?
#
loop_
_entity_poly.entity_id
_entity_poly.type
_entity_poly.pdbx_seq_one_letter_code
_entity_poly.pdbx_strand_id
1 'polypeptide(L)'
;MAEATTPLGVPDNWRWAAEPVPPGSAVVFDLDGVLSDAASRQHFLESPRRDWNAFFDACGEDPLIEEVDRLLDLLDPALAIILVTARPIRVQPQTLAWLERYRMRWDLLVMRELGDYASAPRFKHQAVSDLRAYGFRLLLAFEDDRRNLEMFRGEGVPCLYIHSGYYD
;
A
#
# COMPACT_ATOMS: atom_id res chain seq x y z
N MET A 1 29.06 14.23 21.37
CA MET A 1 29.04 13.18 20.32
C MET A 1 27.64 12.62 20.32
N ALA A 2 26.85 12.90 19.27
CA ALA A 2 25.53 12.30 19.16
C ALA A 2 25.72 10.80 18.87
N GLU A 3 25.14 9.95 19.72
CA GLU A 3 25.06 8.52 19.46
C GLU A 3 24.32 8.30 18.14
N ALA A 4 24.98 7.66 17.19
CA ALA A 4 24.34 7.17 15.99
C ALA A 4 23.39 6.04 16.41
N THR A 5 22.10 6.35 16.52
CA THR A 5 21.06 5.35 16.67
C THR A 5 21.18 4.41 15.46
N THR A 6 21.53 3.15 15.70
CA THR A 6 21.44 2.11 14.69
C THR A 6 20.04 2.16 14.08
N PRO A 7 19.88 2.25 12.74
CA PRO A 7 18.56 2.23 12.15
C PRO A 7 17.85 0.96 12.64
N LEU A 8 16.63 1.12 13.14
CA LEU A 8 15.74 -0.02 13.41
C LEU A 8 15.76 -0.91 12.16
N GLY A 9 15.92 -2.21 12.34
CA GLY A 9 15.92 -3.16 11.24
C GLY A 9 14.66 -2.98 10.39
N VAL A 10 14.79 -3.15 9.07
CA VAL A 10 13.65 -3.11 8.15
C VAL A 10 12.67 -4.23 8.54
N PRO A 11 11.37 -3.94 8.75
CA PRO A 11 10.37 -4.97 9.07
C PRO A 11 10.29 -6.08 8.01
N ASP A 12 9.97 -7.32 8.41
CA ASP A 12 9.93 -8.48 7.51
C ASP A 12 8.83 -8.38 6.43
N ASN A 13 7.82 -7.53 6.67
CA ASN A 13 6.74 -7.28 5.72
C ASN A 13 7.03 -6.18 4.70
N TRP A 14 8.26 -5.68 4.67
CA TRP A 14 8.74 -4.74 3.67
C TRP A 14 9.46 -5.46 2.54
N ARG A 15 9.22 -4.99 1.32
CA ARG A 15 9.93 -5.43 0.13
C ARG A 15 10.36 -4.21 -0.67
N TRP A 16 11.66 -4.00 -0.82
CA TRP A 16 12.18 -3.00 -1.75
C TRP A 16 12.06 -3.48 -3.19
N ALA A 17 11.76 -2.57 -4.12
CA ALA A 17 11.72 -2.86 -5.55
C ALA A 17 13.11 -3.21 -6.10
N ALA A 18 14.12 -2.51 -5.59
CA ALA A 18 15.54 -2.70 -5.87
C ALA A 18 16.34 -2.55 -4.57
N GLU A 19 17.48 -1.87 -4.61
CA GLU A 19 18.21 -1.50 -3.40
C GLU A 19 17.41 -0.50 -2.55
N PRO A 20 17.53 -0.53 -1.20
CA PRO A 20 16.85 0.42 -0.34
C PRO A 20 17.16 1.87 -0.72
N VAL A 21 16.13 2.68 -0.92
CA VAL A 21 16.31 4.11 -1.16
C VAL A 21 16.55 4.85 0.17
N PRO A 22 17.38 5.92 0.18
CA PRO A 22 17.58 6.71 1.39
C PRO A 22 16.27 7.32 1.91
N PRO A 23 16.10 7.47 3.23
CA PRO A 23 14.93 8.13 3.79
C PRO A 23 14.79 9.57 3.26
N GLY A 24 13.58 9.96 2.91
CA GLY A 24 13.29 11.23 2.26
C GLY A 24 11.80 11.53 2.13
N SER A 25 11.44 12.41 1.21
CA SER A 25 10.02 12.69 0.93
C SER A 25 9.39 11.52 0.18
N ALA A 26 8.20 11.09 0.62
CA ALA A 26 7.53 9.95 0.04
C ALA A 26 6.03 10.19 -0.16
N VAL A 27 5.46 9.47 -1.12
CA VAL A 27 4.02 9.42 -1.40
C VAL A 27 3.55 7.99 -1.21
N VAL A 28 2.42 7.82 -0.52
CA VAL A 28 1.85 6.52 -0.19
C VAL A 28 0.69 6.20 -1.11
N PHE A 29 0.65 5.00 -1.67
CA PHE A 29 -0.47 4.50 -2.46
C PHE A 29 -0.98 3.19 -1.85
N ASP A 30 -2.30 3.07 -1.67
CA ASP A 30 -2.92 1.75 -1.59
C ASP A 30 -2.87 1.03 -2.96
N LEU A 31 -3.14 -0.27 -2.95
CA LEU A 31 -3.33 -1.04 -4.18
C LEU A 31 -4.80 -1.19 -4.56
N ASP A 32 -5.63 -1.80 -3.71
CA ASP A 32 -6.92 -2.35 -4.10
C ASP A 32 -7.98 -1.26 -4.20
N GLY A 33 -8.26 -0.77 -5.40
CA GLY A 33 -9.18 0.35 -5.67
C GLY A 33 -8.49 1.68 -5.91
N VAL A 34 -7.16 1.67 -5.88
CA VAL A 34 -6.31 2.83 -6.17
C VAL A 34 -5.45 2.57 -7.40
N LEU A 35 -4.65 1.50 -7.40
CA LEU A 35 -3.84 1.09 -8.56
C LEU A 35 -4.38 -0.15 -9.25
N SER A 36 -4.95 -1.05 -8.46
CA SER A 36 -5.45 -2.37 -8.86
C SER A 36 -6.96 -2.35 -8.78
N ASP A 37 -7.65 -2.55 -9.91
CA ASP A 37 -9.11 -2.64 -9.92
C ASP A 37 -9.57 -4.00 -9.38
N ALA A 38 -9.98 -4.01 -8.11
CA ALA A 38 -10.44 -5.21 -7.43
C ALA A 38 -11.94 -5.50 -7.66
N ALA A 39 -12.64 -4.77 -8.53
CA ALA A 39 -14.08 -4.91 -8.74
C ALA A 39 -14.49 -6.35 -9.09
N SER A 40 -13.72 -7.02 -9.96
CA SER A 40 -14.00 -8.38 -10.42
C SER A 40 -14.06 -9.41 -9.29
N ARG A 41 -13.38 -9.15 -8.17
CA ARG A 41 -13.25 -10.06 -7.03
C ARG A 41 -14.08 -9.65 -5.80
N GLN A 42 -14.76 -8.50 -5.84
CA GLN A 42 -15.65 -8.06 -4.74
C GLN A 42 -16.75 -9.07 -4.40
N HIS A 43 -17.20 -9.86 -5.38
CA HIS A 43 -18.19 -10.92 -5.18
C HIS A 43 -17.80 -11.95 -4.11
N PHE A 44 -16.49 -12.14 -3.83
CA PHE A 44 -16.03 -13.00 -2.73
C PHE A 44 -16.36 -12.44 -1.35
N LEU A 45 -16.62 -11.14 -1.22
CA LEU A 45 -16.88 -10.45 0.04
C LEU A 45 -18.37 -10.17 0.28
N GLU A 46 -19.23 -10.62 -0.63
CA GLU A 46 -20.67 -10.50 -0.52
C GLU A 46 -21.25 -11.44 0.54
N SER A 47 -22.44 -11.08 1.04
CA SER A 47 -23.22 -11.90 1.96
C SER A 47 -23.70 -13.19 1.27
N PRO A 48 -23.87 -14.33 1.96
CA PRO A 48 -23.85 -14.52 3.42
C PRO A 48 -22.49 -14.93 4.01
N ARG A 49 -21.49 -15.23 3.17
CA ARG A 49 -20.19 -15.71 3.65
C ARG A 49 -19.07 -15.07 2.85
N ARG A 50 -18.27 -14.26 3.54
CA ARG A 50 -17.06 -13.66 2.98
C ARG A 50 -15.95 -14.69 2.86
N ASP A 51 -15.37 -14.80 1.68
CA ASP A 51 -14.18 -15.59 1.38
C ASP A 51 -12.99 -14.66 1.10
N TRP A 52 -12.36 -14.21 2.19
CA TRP A 52 -11.14 -13.39 2.11
C TRP A 52 -9.98 -14.13 1.44
N ASN A 53 -9.94 -15.47 1.48
CA ASN A 53 -8.85 -16.21 0.86
C ASN A 53 -8.96 -16.13 -0.65
N ALA A 54 -10.13 -16.48 -1.19
CA ALA A 54 -10.39 -16.39 -2.63
C ALA A 54 -10.28 -14.94 -3.13
N PHE A 55 -10.75 -13.96 -2.34
CA PHE A 55 -10.57 -12.54 -2.64
C PHE A 55 -9.10 -12.19 -2.88
N PHE A 56 -8.20 -12.51 -1.95
CA PHE A 56 -6.79 -12.16 -2.11
C PHE A 56 -6.06 -13.04 -3.13
N ASP A 57 -6.46 -14.30 -3.31
CA ASP A 57 -5.82 -15.21 -4.27
C ASP A 57 -6.00 -14.75 -5.72
N ALA A 58 -7.10 -14.06 -6.01
CA ALA A 58 -7.42 -13.55 -7.34
C ALA A 58 -6.70 -12.23 -7.70
N CYS A 59 -5.95 -11.60 -6.78
CA CYS A 59 -5.44 -10.23 -6.96
C CYS A 59 -4.42 -10.06 -8.11
N GLY A 60 -3.81 -11.15 -8.57
CA GLY A 60 -2.86 -11.13 -9.68
C GLY A 60 -3.51 -10.88 -11.05
N GLU A 61 -4.84 -10.97 -11.16
CA GLU A 61 -5.60 -10.81 -12.40
C GLU A 61 -6.37 -9.49 -12.48
N ASP A 62 -6.23 -8.63 -11.46
CA ASP A 62 -6.88 -7.32 -11.42
C ASP A 62 -6.43 -6.45 -12.61
N PRO A 63 -7.32 -5.72 -13.28
CA PRO A 63 -6.93 -4.69 -14.22
C PRO A 63 -6.17 -3.54 -13.54
N LEU A 64 -5.38 -2.83 -14.33
CA LEU A 64 -4.75 -1.58 -13.92
C LEU A 64 -5.73 -0.41 -13.97
N ILE A 65 -5.75 0.43 -12.94
CA ILE A 65 -6.36 1.76 -12.99
C ILE A 65 -5.34 2.72 -13.65
N GLU A 66 -5.44 2.87 -14.97
CA GLU A 66 -4.44 3.53 -15.82
C GLU A 66 -4.21 5.01 -15.44
N GLU A 67 -5.22 5.72 -14.95
CA GLU A 67 -5.11 7.13 -14.59
C GLU A 67 -4.19 7.34 -13.37
N VAL A 68 -4.17 6.40 -12.42
CA VAL A 68 -3.34 6.50 -11.22
C VAL A 68 -1.90 6.07 -11.54
N ASP A 69 -1.71 5.09 -12.42
CA ASP A 69 -0.40 4.77 -13.01
C ASP A 69 0.21 5.98 -13.73
N ARG A 70 -0.61 6.66 -14.55
CA ARG A 70 -0.18 7.90 -15.21
C ARG A 70 0.21 8.99 -14.22
N LEU A 71 -0.46 9.08 -13.07
CA LEU A 71 -0.12 10.03 -12.02
C LEU A 71 1.24 9.70 -11.39
N LEU A 72 1.54 8.43 -11.12
CA LEU A 72 2.84 7.96 -10.61
C LEU A 72 4.01 8.40 -11.49
N ASP A 73 3.85 8.27 -12.81
CA ASP A 73 4.84 8.69 -13.80
C ASP A 73 5.08 10.21 -13.81
N LEU A 74 4.07 11.00 -13.44
CA LEU A 74 4.15 12.46 -13.40
C LEU A 74 4.75 13.00 -12.09
N LEU A 75 4.82 12.19 -11.03
CA LEU A 75 5.43 12.60 -9.76
C LEU A 75 6.94 12.83 -9.92
N ASP A 76 7.47 13.78 -9.16
CA ASP A 76 8.90 14.08 -9.13
C ASP A 76 9.72 12.78 -8.88
N PRO A 77 10.75 12.46 -9.69
CA PRO A 77 11.61 11.29 -9.52
C PRO A 77 12.30 11.19 -8.15
N ALA A 78 12.46 12.32 -7.43
CA ALA A 78 13.04 12.35 -6.09
C ALA A 78 12.08 11.89 -4.99
N LEU A 79 10.78 11.74 -5.29
CA LEU A 79 9.80 11.18 -4.35
C LEU A 79 9.88 9.66 -4.36
N ALA A 80 10.06 9.09 -3.17
CA ALA A 80 9.89 7.66 -2.97
C ALA A 80 8.39 7.31 -3.07
N ILE A 81 8.08 6.31 -3.88
CA ILE A 81 6.75 5.75 -4.03
C ILE A 81 6.62 4.52 -3.14
N ILE A 82 5.79 4.63 -2.11
CA ILE A 82 5.59 3.57 -1.12
C ILE A 82 4.19 2.99 -1.29
N LEU A 83 4.11 1.71 -1.59
CA LEU A 83 2.86 0.96 -1.69
C LEU A 83 2.54 0.37 -0.30
N VAL A 84 1.41 0.74 0.30
CA VAL A 84 0.97 0.19 1.59
C VAL A 84 -0.37 -0.51 1.40
N THR A 85 -0.35 -1.84 1.38
CA THR A 85 -1.53 -2.66 1.07
C THR A 85 -1.91 -3.61 2.20
N ALA A 86 -3.21 -3.78 2.43
CA ALA A 86 -3.73 -4.79 3.36
C ALA A 86 -3.73 -6.22 2.78
N ARG A 87 -3.27 -6.42 1.53
CA ARG A 87 -3.02 -7.76 1.00
C ARG A 87 -2.08 -8.52 1.96
N PRO A 88 -2.42 -9.75 2.37
CA PRO A 88 -1.56 -10.52 3.26
C PRO A 88 -0.28 -10.94 2.53
N ILE A 89 0.84 -11.02 3.25
CA ILE A 89 2.16 -11.34 2.69
C ILE A 89 2.19 -12.66 1.90
N ARG A 90 1.26 -13.60 2.20
CA ARG A 90 1.10 -14.85 1.45
C ARG A 90 0.79 -14.65 -0.04
N VAL A 91 0.23 -13.50 -0.45
CA VAL A 91 -0.03 -13.15 -1.86
C VAL A 91 1.00 -12.15 -2.42
N GLN A 92 2.14 -11.99 -1.75
CA GLN A 92 3.25 -11.18 -2.23
C GLN A 92 3.74 -11.62 -3.62
N PRO A 93 3.90 -12.93 -3.93
CA PRO A 93 4.31 -13.34 -5.28
C PRO A 93 3.37 -12.86 -6.38
N GLN A 94 2.05 -12.96 -6.17
CA GLN A 94 1.03 -12.47 -7.09
C GLN A 94 1.08 -10.95 -7.25
N THR A 95 1.24 -10.23 -6.13
CA THR A 95 1.34 -8.77 -6.12
C THR A 95 2.59 -8.29 -6.87
N LEU A 96 3.75 -8.91 -6.63
CA LEU A 96 4.99 -8.57 -7.32
C LEU A 96 4.93 -8.88 -8.82
N ALA A 97 4.37 -10.05 -9.19
CA ALA A 97 4.17 -10.40 -10.60
C ALA A 97 3.21 -9.42 -11.32
N TRP A 98 2.19 -8.93 -10.61
CA TRP A 98 1.27 -7.91 -11.11
C TRP A 98 1.98 -6.55 -11.31
N LEU A 99 2.75 -6.09 -10.32
CA LEU A 99 3.56 -4.86 -10.43
C LEU A 99 4.56 -4.93 -11.59
N GLU A 100 5.21 -6.08 -11.79
CA GLU A 100 6.14 -6.32 -12.90
C GLU A 100 5.41 -6.33 -14.26
N ARG A 101 4.26 -7.01 -14.35
CA ARG A 101 3.43 -7.09 -15.57
C ARG A 101 3.08 -5.69 -16.11
N TYR A 102 2.71 -4.78 -15.22
CA TYR A 102 2.35 -3.40 -15.57
C TYR A 102 3.55 -2.44 -15.57
N ARG A 103 4.75 -2.90 -15.20
CA ARG A 103 5.99 -2.10 -15.17
C ARG A 103 5.86 -0.83 -14.33
N MET A 104 5.17 -0.93 -13.20
CA MET A 104 4.89 0.20 -12.34
C MET A 104 6.15 0.78 -11.72
N ARG A 105 6.15 2.10 -11.55
CA ARG A 105 7.11 2.80 -10.68
C ARG A 105 6.72 2.63 -9.21
N TRP A 106 7.58 2.00 -8.43
CA TRP A 106 7.48 1.91 -6.97
C TRP A 106 8.85 1.65 -6.36
N ASP A 107 9.04 2.02 -5.09
CA ASP A 107 10.31 1.85 -4.38
C ASP A 107 10.20 0.84 -3.23
N LEU A 108 9.10 0.89 -2.49
CA LEU A 108 8.87 0.05 -1.32
C LEU A 108 7.43 -0.47 -1.31
N LEU A 109 7.28 -1.78 -1.08
CA LEU A 109 6.00 -2.44 -0.84
C LEU A 109 5.93 -2.88 0.62
N VAL A 110 4.91 -2.41 1.34
CA VAL A 110 4.58 -2.80 2.71
C VAL A 110 3.28 -3.59 2.69
N MET A 111 3.33 -4.85 3.13
CA MET A 111 2.19 -5.77 3.12
C MET A 111 1.76 -6.14 4.54
N ARG A 112 0.56 -6.72 4.70
CA ARG A 112 0.10 -7.18 6.01
C ARG A 112 0.76 -8.52 6.38
N GLU A 113 1.30 -8.62 7.59
CA GLU A 113 1.96 -9.82 8.09
C GLU A 113 1.04 -11.04 8.20
N LEU A 114 1.63 -12.23 8.17
CA LEU A 114 0.91 -13.47 8.42
C LEU A 114 0.43 -13.52 9.88
N GLY A 115 -0.84 -13.84 10.09
CA GLY A 115 -1.42 -13.91 11.44
C GLY A 115 -1.84 -12.55 12.01
N ASP A 116 -1.65 -11.46 11.27
CA ASP A 116 -2.27 -10.18 11.60
C ASP A 116 -3.75 -10.17 11.17
N TYR A 117 -4.63 -10.16 12.16
CA TYR A 117 -6.09 -10.04 12.00
C TYR A 117 -6.60 -8.63 12.28
N ALA A 118 -5.71 -7.65 12.40
CA ALA A 118 -6.08 -6.26 12.55
C ALA A 118 -6.89 -5.76 11.35
N SER A 119 -7.74 -4.76 11.60
CA SER A 119 -8.39 -4.00 10.54
C SER A 119 -7.33 -3.29 9.68
N ALA A 120 -7.64 -3.08 8.40
CA ALA A 120 -6.74 -2.36 7.49
C ALA A 120 -6.28 -0.99 8.06
N PRO A 121 -7.15 -0.16 8.67
CA PRO A 121 -6.70 1.10 9.27
C PRO A 121 -5.67 0.91 10.40
N ARG A 122 -5.83 -0.10 11.26
CA ARG A 122 -4.89 -0.35 12.35
C ARG A 122 -3.52 -0.83 11.83
N PHE A 123 -3.52 -1.71 10.84
CA PHE A 123 -2.31 -2.13 10.15
C PHE A 123 -1.61 -0.93 9.49
N LYS A 124 -2.34 -0.11 8.73
CA LYS A 124 -1.78 1.05 8.02
C LYS A 124 -1.28 2.14 8.98
N HIS A 125 -1.93 2.35 10.13
CA HIS A 125 -1.41 3.20 11.19
C HIS A 125 -0.03 2.73 11.68
N GLN A 126 0.15 1.42 11.92
CA GLN A 126 1.45 0.88 12.30
C GLN A 126 2.49 1.09 11.18
N ALA A 127 2.12 0.82 9.92
CA ALA A 127 3.00 1.07 8.79
C ALA A 127 3.44 2.54 8.68
N VAL A 128 2.55 3.51 8.94
CA VAL A 128 2.91 4.95 9.01
C VAL A 128 3.94 5.21 10.10
N SER A 129 3.78 4.61 11.29
CA SER A 129 4.74 4.73 12.39
C SER A 129 6.12 4.18 11.99
N ASP A 130 6.15 2.99 11.40
CA ASP A 130 7.40 2.33 10.99
C ASP A 130 8.12 3.10 9.87
N LEU A 131 7.37 3.59 8.87
CA LEU A 131 7.90 4.42 7.79
C LEU A 131 8.53 5.72 8.32
N ARG A 132 7.88 6.38 9.29
CA ARG A 132 8.42 7.58 9.95
C ARG A 132 9.64 7.27 10.79
N ALA A 133 9.63 6.16 11.52
CA ALA A 133 10.78 5.71 12.30
C ALA A 133 12.00 5.40 11.42
N TYR A 134 11.77 4.86 10.22
CA TYR A 134 12.82 4.67 9.20
C TYR A 134 13.33 5.99 8.61
N GLY A 135 12.53 7.07 8.69
CA GLY A 135 12.92 8.43 8.31
C GLY A 135 12.17 8.99 7.09
N PHE A 136 11.11 8.34 6.62
CA PHE A 136 10.30 8.89 5.54
C PHE A 136 9.39 10.03 6.00
N ARG A 137 9.34 11.09 5.21
CA ARG A 137 8.36 12.17 5.33
C ARG A 137 7.23 11.92 4.34
N LEU A 138 6.13 11.34 4.84
CA LEU A 138 4.94 11.05 4.05
C LEU A 138 4.20 12.36 3.71
N LEU A 139 4.14 12.71 2.42
CA LEU A 139 3.59 13.98 1.94
C LEU A 139 2.13 13.91 1.52
N LEU A 140 1.73 12.77 0.96
CA LEU A 140 0.39 12.53 0.44
C LEU A 140 0.13 11.01 0.44
N ALA A 141 -1.09 10.61 0.73
CA ALA A 141 -1.58 9.25 0.59
C ALA A 141 -2.76 9.18 -0.41
N PHE A 142 -2.94 8.01 -1.03
CA PHE A 142 -4.08 7.70 -1.91
C PHE A 142 -4.80 6.45 -1.40
N GLU A 143 -6.10 6.55 -1.16
CA GLU A 143 -6.94 5.49 -0.59
C GLU A 143 -8.33 5.49 -1.20
N ASP A 144 -8.95 4.31 -1.28
CA ASP A 144 -10.36 4.14 -1.67
C ASP A 144 -11.28 3.78 -0.50
N ASP A 145 -10.74 3.32 0.63
CA ASP A 145 -11.49 3.06 1.85
C ASP A 145 -11.50 4.31 2.75
N ARG A 146 -12.70 4.85 3.01
CA ARG A 146 -12.90 6.02 3.88
C ARG A 146 -12.29 5.85 5.28
N ARG A 147 -12.22 4.63 5.81
CA ARG A 147 -11.62 4.35 7.13
C ARG A 147 -10.10 4.53 7.10
N ASN A 148 -9.46 4.16 6.00
CA ASN A 148 -8.02 4.40 5.80
C ASN A 148 -7.75 5.89 5.54
N LEU A 149 -8.60 6.55 4.75
CA LEU A 149 -8.56 8.01 4.54
C LEU A 149 -8.59 8.76 5.88
N GLU A 150 -9.54 8.44 6.75
CA GLU A 150 -9.67 9.02 8.08
C GLU A 150 -8.44 8.74 8.95
N MET A 151 -7.89 7.52 8.88
CA MET A 151 -6.67 7.15 9.59
C MET A 151 -5.47 8.00 9.12
N PHE A 152 -5.20 8.11 7.82
CA PHE A 152 -4.08 8.94 7.32
C PHE A 152 -4.23 10.40 7.72
N ARG A 153 -5.45 10.94 7.65
CA ARG A 153 -5.74 12.32 8.10
C ARG A 153 -5.51 12.48 9.61
N GLY A 154 -5.91 11.49 10.40
CA GLY A 154 -5.65 11.44 11.85
C GLY A 154 -4.15 11.41 12.17
N GLU A 155 -3.36 10.75 11.32
CA GLU A 155 -1.90 10.75 11.38
C GLU A 155 -1.25 12.04 10.86
N GLY A 156 -2.03 13.02 10.38
CA GLY A 156 -1.51 14.26 9.81
C GLY A 156 -0.90 14.11 8.42
N VAL A 157 -1.21 13.02 7.71
CA VAL A 157 -0.85 12.80 6.30
C VAL A 157 -2.04 13.21 5.43
N PRO A 158 -1.92 14.25 4.58
CA PRO A 158 -2.95 14.56 3.59
C PRO A 158 -3.26 13.31 2.77
N CYS A 159 -4.55 13.06 2.50
CA CYS A 159 -4.95 11.86 1.79
C CYS A 159 -6.06 12.18 0.78
N LEU A 160 -5.83 11.74 -0.46
CA LEU A 160 -6.72 11.86 -1.60
C LEU A 160 -7.59 10.60 -1.65
N TYR A 161 -8.90 10.80 -1.63
CA TYR A 161 -9.87 9.73 -1.76
C TYR A 161 -10.13 9.42 -3.22
N ILE A 162 -9.96 8.16 -3.61
CA ILE A 162 -10.31 7.64 -4.93
C ILE A 162 -11.60 6.82 -4.78
N HIS A 163 -12.62 7.12 -5.58
CA HIS A 163 -13.84 6.32 -5.54
C HIS A 163 -13.67 5.06 -6.38
N SER A 164 -13.54 3.91 -5.72
CA SER A 164 -13.38 2.60 -6.37
C SER A 164 -14.69 1.95 -6.86
N GLY A 165 -15.84 2.47 -6.43
CA GLY A 165 -17.16 1.98 -6.85
C GLY A 165 -17.69 0.78 -6.07
N TYR A 166 -16.92 0.21 -5.13
CA TYR A 166 -17.37 -0.91 -4.28
C TYR A 166 -17.30 -0.63 -2.76
N TYR A 167 -16.93 0.60 -2.38
CA TYR A 167 -17.21 1.16 -1.07
C TYR A 167 -18.20 2.33 -1.20
N ASP A 168 -19.21 2.40 -0.32
CA ASP A 168 -20.20 3.50 -0.25
C ASP A 168 -19.62 4.80 0.37
#